data_AF-A0AA43JNN3-F1
#
_entry.id   AF-A0AA43JNN3-F1
#
_cell.length_a   1.000
_cell.length_b   1.000
_cell.length_c   1.000
_cell.angle_alpha   90.00
_cell.angle_beta   90.00
_cell.angle_gamma   90.00
#
_symmetry.space_group_name_H-M   'P 1'
#
loop_
_entity.id
_entity.type
_entity.pdbx_description
1 polymer ?
#
loop_
_entity_poly.entity_id
_entity_poly.type
_entity_poly.pdbx_seq_one_letter_code
_entity_poly.pdbx_strand_id
1 'polypeptide(L)' 'VAFRKKVYSSLEDIQADLDAFMDEYNTERTNQGRYCQGRTPMKTFTDGLELYEKYVNENEEGGNMEAA' A
#
# COMPACT_ATOMS: atom_id res chain seq x y z
N VAL A 1 -14.73 -4.21 -12.67
CA VAL A 1 -14.52 -5.52 -12.00
C VAL A 1 -13.44 -6.25 -12.75
N ALA A 2 -12.24 -6.39 -12.15
CA ALA A 2 -11.12 -7.13 -12.72
C ALA A 2 -11.35 -8.66 -12.61
N PHE A 3 -10.66 -9.44 -13.46
CA PHE A 3 -10.60 -10.92 -13.47
C PHE A 3 -11.92 -11.71 -13.65
N ARG A 4 -13.07 -11.05 -13.84
CA ARG A 4 -14.37 -11.75 -13.98
C ARG A 4 -14.87 -11.95 -15.42
N LYS A 5 -14.21 -11.34 -16.41
CA LYS A 5 -14.71 -11.32 -17.81
C LYS A 5 -13.81 -12.03 -18.81
N LYS A 6 -12.52 -12.15 -18.52
CA LYS A 6 -11.53 -12.78 -19.40
C LYS A 6 -11.35 -14.24 -18.98
N VAL A 7 -11.36 -15.13 -19.95
CA VAL A 7 -10.92 -16.52 -19.76
C VAL A 7 -9.41 -16.54 -19.99
N TYR A 8 -8.68 -17.05 -19.01
CA TYR A 8 -7.21 -17.08 -19.04
C TYR A 8 -6.74 -18.44 -19.53
N SER A 9 -5.73 -18.43 -20.39
CA SER A 9 -5.20 -19.66 -21.00
C SER A 9 -3.86 -20.10 -20.39
N SER A 10 -3.19 -19.20 -19.67
CA SER A 10 -1.91 -19.41 -19.03
C SER A 10 -1.82 -18.65 -17.69
N LEU A 11 -0.82 -18.96 -16.88
CA LEU A 11 -0.53 -18.22 -15.65
C LEU A 11 0.01 -16.83 -15.99
N GLU A 12 0.80 -16.73 -17.05
CA GLU A 12 1.39 -15.49 -17.56
C GLU A 12 0.30 -14.49 -17.96
N ASP A 13 -0.79 -14.96 -18.58
CA ASP A 13 -1.94 -14.11 -18.93
C ASP A 13 -2.61 -13.51 -17.69
N ILE A 14 -2.68 -14.27 -16.59
CA ILE A 14 -3.25 -13.81 -15.32
C ILE A 14 -2.30 -12.81 -14.66
N GLN A 15 -1.00 -13.10 -14.66
CA GLN A 15 0.01 -12.25 -14.04
C GLN A 15 0.05 -10.87 -14.71
N ALA A 16 0.00 -10.80 -16.04
CA ALA A 16 0.02 -9.54 -16.77
C ALA A 16 -1.18 -8.64 -16.40
N ASP A 17 -2.39 -9.21 -16.33
CA ASP A 17 -3.57 -8.46 -15.89
C ASP A 17 -3.51 -8.10 -14.40
N LEU A 18 -2.90 -8.95 -13.58
CA LEU A 18 -2.69 -8.69 -12.15
C LEU A 18 -1.77 -7.50 -11.92
N ASP A 19 -0.63 -7.48 -12.59
CA ASP A 19 0.35 -6.41 -12.47
C ASP A 19 -0.27 -5.07 -12.90
N ALA A 20 -0.97 -5.05 -14.03
CA ALA A 20 -1.69 -3.87 -14.50
C ALA A 20 -2.78 -3.40 -13.52
N PHE A 21 -3.58 -4.34 -13.00
CA PHE A 21 -4.62 -4.01 -12.02
C PHE A 21 -4.03 -3.47 -10.71
N MET A 22 -2.95 -4.06 -10.23
CA MET A 22 -2.28 -3.64 -9.00
C MET A 22 -1.71 -2.23 -9.16
N ASP A 23 -1.11 -1.91 -10.31
CA ASP A 23 -0.58 -0.57 -10.59
C ASP A 23 -1.71 0.48 -10.55
N GLU A 24 -2.78 0.28 -11.33
CA GLU A 24 -3.95 1.18 -11.35
C GLU A 24 -4.56 1.35 -9.95
N TYR A 25 -4.79 0.25 -9.24
CA TYR A 25 -5.40 0.28 -7.92
C TYR A 25 -4.55 1.03 -6.90
N ASN A 26 -3.24 0.82 -6.93
CA ASN A 26 -2.32 1.37 -5.95
C ASN A 26 -1.99 2.84 -6.23
N THR A 27 -1.91 3.24 -7.51
CA THR A 27 -1.35 4.54 -7.91
C THR A 27 -2.38 5.53 -8.44
N GLU A 28 -3.49 5.08 -9.03
CA GLU A 28 -4.48 5.96 -9.67
C GLU A 28 -5.79 6.03 -8.88
N ARG A 29 -6.22 4.91 -8.30
CA ARG A 29 -7.51 4.84 -7.63
C ARG A 29 -7.49 5.53 -6.27
N THR A 30 -8.07 6.72 -6.21
CA THR A 30 -8.30 7.43 -4.94
C THR A 30 -9.35 6.72 -4.08
N ASN A 31 -9.01 6.34 -2.85
CA ASN A 31 -10.00 5.81 -1.93
C ASN A 31 -10.67 6.97 -1.17
N GLN A 32 -11.98 7.13 -1.35
CA GLN A 32 -12.79 8.14 -0.65
C GLN A 32 -13.17 7.73 0.79
N GLY A 33 -12.42 6.82 1.39
CA GLY A 33 -12.61 6.44 2.79
C GLY A 33 -12.32 7.61 3.72
N ARG A 34 -13.03 7.68 4.85
CA ARG A 34 -12.93 8.74 5.87
C ARG A 34 -11.48 9.10 6.27
N TYR A 35 -10.60 8.10 6.27
CA TYR A 35 -9.20 8.23 6.68
C TYR A 35 -8.22 8.41 5.50
N CYS A 36 -8.60 7.98 4.29
CA CYS A 36 -7.74 8.09 3.12
C CYS A 36 -7.79 9.50 2.51
N GLN A 37 -8.84 10.30 2.78
CA GLN A 37 -8.95 11.69 2.34
C GLN A 37 -8.78 11.87 0.82
N GLY A 38 -9.27 10.92 0.02
CA GLY A 38 -9.11 10.95 -1.43
C GLY A 38 -7.67 10.65 -1.90
N ARG A 39 -6.77 10.22 -1.02
CA ARG A 39 -5.44 9.74 -1.41
C ARG A 39 -5.52 8.35 -2.01
N THR A 40 -4.55 8.04 -2.85
CA THR A 40 -4.33 6.69 -3.38
C THR A 40 -3.74 5.80 -2.29
N PRO A 41 -3.88 4.46 -2.39
CA PRO A 41 -3.24 3.54 -1.47
C PRO A 41 -1.74 3.81 -1.31
N MET A 42 -1.00 3.98 -2.41
CA MET A 42 0.45 4.22 -2.35
C MET A 42 0.79 5.51 -1.62
N LYS A 43 0.07 6.59 -1.91
CA LYS A 43 0.28 7.85 -1.20
C LYS A 43 0.05 7.70 0.30
N THR A 44 -1.02 7.01 0.69
CA THR A 44 -1.34 6.76 2.10
C THR A 44 -0.26 5.90 2.77
N PHE A 45 0.26 4.90 2.07
CA PHE A 45 1.33 4.04 2.57
C PHE A 45 2.63 4.82 2.78
N THR A 46 3.08 5.58 1.78
CA THR A 46 4.30 6.38 1.87
C THR A 46 4.20 7.46 2.95
N ASP A 47 3.08 8.19 3.03
CA ASP A 47 2.83 9.17 4.10
C ASP A 47 2.87 8.52 5.50
N GLY A 48 2.53 7.23 5.59
CA GLY A 48 2.56 6.46 6.84
C GLY A 48 3.95 6.02 7.29
N LEU A 49 4.95 5.98 6.40
CA LEU A 49 6.30 5.55 6.73
C LEU A 49 6.99 6.53 7.69
N GLU A 50 6.83 7.84 7.47
CA GLU A 50 7.38 8.87 8.36
C GLU A 50 6.78 8.76 9.78
N LEU A 51 5.47 8.50 9.86
CA LEU A 51 4.80 8.25 11.14
C LEU A 51 5.33 6.98 11.80
N TYR A 52 5.54 5.92 11.05
CA TYR A 52 6.10 4.67 11.57
C TYR A 52 7.51 4.88 12.13
N GLU A 53 8.41 5.55 11.40
CA GLU A 53 9.77 5.81 11.90
C GLU A 53 9.74 6.59 13.21
N LYS A 54 8.93 7.65 13.28
CA LYS A 54 8.80 8.48 14.48
C LYS A 54 8.23 7.72 15.69
N TYR A 55 7.25 6.85 15.48
CA TYR A 55 6.51 6.22 16.59
C TYR A 55 6.97 4.81 16.93
N VAL A 56 7.74 4.16 16.07
CA VAL A 56 8.23 2.80 16.31
C VAL A 56 9.74 2.82 16.45
N ASN A 57 10.48 3.31 15.44
CA ASN A 57 11.94 3.27 15.45
C ASN A 57 12.53 4.24 16.49
N GLU A 58 12.08 5.50 16.53
CA GLU A 58 12.61 6.49 17.51
C GLU A 58 12.19 6.16 18.96
N ASN A 59 11.04 5.50 19.15
CA ASN A 59 10.60 5.04 20.47
C ASN A 59 11.38 3.80 20.95
N GLU A 60 11.87 2.95 20.04
CA GLU A 60 12.78 1.84 20.37
C GLU A 60 14.16 2.37 20.80
N GLU A 61 14.68 3.44 20.19
CA GLU A 61 15.93 4.07 20.59
C GLU A 61 15.83 4.78 21.96
N GLY A 62 14.72 5.47 22.23
CA GLY A 62 14.45 6.09 23.52
C GLY A 62 14.26 5.08 24.67
N GLY A 63 13.64 3.93 24.40
CA GLY A 63 13.47 2.86 25.38
C GLY A 63 14.75 2.11 25.75
N ASN A 64 15.75 2.10 24.87
CA ASN A 64 17.04 1.44 25.11
C ASN A 64 18.06 2.33 25.86
N MET A 65 17.86 3.65 25.90
CA MET A 65 18.68 4.56 26.72
C MET A 65 18.22 4.67 28.18
N GLU A 66 16.97 4.35 28.51
CA GLU A 66 16.47 4.37 29.90
C GLU A 66 16.73 3.05 30.67
N ALA A 67 17.31 2.03 30.01
CA ALA A 67 17.55 0.71 30.59
C ALA A 67 19.03 0.38 30.92
N ALA A 68 19.93 1.38 30.94
CA ALA A 68 21.35 1.23 31.31
C ALA A 68 21.73 2.14 32.50
#